data_AF-A0A372IX21-F1
#
_entry.id   AF-A0A372IX21-F1
#
_cell.length_a   1.000
_cell.length_b   1.000
_cell.length_c   1.000
_cell.angle_alpha   90.00
_cell.angle_beta   90.00
_cell.angle_gamma   90.00
#
_symmetry.space_group_name_H-M   'P 1'
#
loop_
_entity.id
_entity.type
_entity.pdbx_description
1 polymer ?
#
loop_
_entity_poly.entity_id
_entity_poly.type
_entity_poly.pdbx_seq_one_letter_code
_entity_poly.pdbx_strand_id
1 'polypeptide(L)'
;MACRLSEIVIDCRDPERLSAWWARVLGYRVLSREEGAVEIGPEEGFGGPAPTLVFSPSPDPAPGKPRLHLDLSPTDRDQDAELQRLLDLGATPADVGQTGSESWHVLADPEGNPFCLLRRRL
;
A
#
# COMPACT_ATOMS: atom_id res chain seq x y z
N MET A 1 -0.62 -26.59 6.69
CA MET A 1 -0.84 -25.15 6.95
C MET A 1 -2.23 -24.99 7.53
N ALA A 2 -2.40 -24.16 8.57
CA ALA A 2 -3.71 -23.93 9.18
C ALA A 2 -4.45 -22.72 8.58
N CYS A 3 -3.74 -21.61 8.29
CA CYS A 3 -4.28 -20.40 7.68
C CYS A 3 -3.29 -19.76 6.68
N ARG A 4 -3.79 -18.94 5.75
CA ARG A 4 -3.04 -18.05 4.84
C ARG A 4 -3.65 -16.65 4.93
N LEU A 5 -2.84 -15.60 4.79
CA LEU A 5 -3.34 -14.23 4.66
C LEU A 5 -4.04 -14.08 3.29
N SER A 6 -5.35 -13.88 3.28
CA SER A 6 -6.15 -13.73 2.06
C SER A 6 -6.09 -12.30 1.53
N GLU A 7 -6.42 -11.35 2.39
CA GLU A 7 -6.61 -9.96 2.03
C GLU A 7 -6.29 -9.04 3.21
N ILE A 8 -6.05 -7.77 2.88
CA ILE A 8 -5.90 -6.68 3.85
C ILE A 8 -6.95 -5.63 3.50
N VAL A 9 -7.79 -5.28 4.47
CA VAL A 9 -8.80 -4.23 4.31
C VAL A 9 -8.24 -2.90 4.83
N ILE A 10 -8.32 -1.87 4.01
CA ILE A 10 -7.88 -0.50 4.29
C ILE A 10 -9.10 0.40 4.23
N ASP A 11 -9.46 0.97 5.38
CA ASP A 11 -10.50 2.01 5.46
C ASP A 11 -9.97 3.30 4.82
N CYS A 12 -10.78 3.90 3.94
CA CYS A 12 -10.38 5.09 3.19
C CYS A 12 -11.58 5.98 2.85
N ARG A 13 -11.30 7.24 2.52
CA ARG A 13 -12.32 8.22 2.13
C ARG A 13 -12.71 8.08 0.66
N ASP A 14 -11.75 7.73 -0.20
CA ASP A 14 -11.94 7.60 -1.64
C ASP A 14 -11.36 6.26 -2.15
N PRO A 15 -12.16 5.17 -2.11
CA PRO A 15 -11.73 3.85 -2.55
C PRO A 15 -11.20 3.78 -3.99
N GLU A 16 -11.81 4.51 -4.92
CA GLU A 16 -11.38 4.50 -6.33
C GLU A 16 -10.02 5.19 -6.49
N ARG A 17 -9.84 6.36 -5.87
CA ARG A 17 -8.55 7.06 -5.94
C ARG A 17 -7.44 6.28 -5.26
N LEU A 18 -7.69 5.76 -4.07
CA LEU A 18 -6.66 5.11 -3.28
C LEU A 18 -6.27 3.74 -3.86
N SER A 19 -7.25 2.94 -4.28
CA SER A 19 -7.00 1.66 -4.94
C SER A 19 -6.24 1.82 -6.26
N ALA A 20 -6.57 2.83 -7.08
CA ALA A 20 -5.87 3.09 -8.33
C ALA A 20 -4.39 3.46 -8.08
N TRP A 21 -4.11 4.20 -7.02
CA TRP A 21 -2.74 4.52 -6.62
C TRP A 21 -1.97 3.26 -6.19
N TRP A 22 -2.52 2.48 -5.27
CA TRP A 22 -1.90 1.24 -4.78
C TRP A 22 -1.73 0.18 -5.87
N ALA A 23 -2.66 0.11 -6.83
CA ALA A 23 -2.55 -0.76 -8.00
C ALA A 23 -1.30 -0.42 -8.83
N ARG A 24 -1.03 0.88 -9.06
CA ARG A 24 0.18 1.34 -9.77
C ARG A 24 1.47 1.13 -8.96
N VAL A 25 1.39 1.18 -7.63
CA VAL A 25 2.53 0.92 -6.76
C VAL A 25 2.94 -0.54 -6.82
N LEU A 26 1.97 -1.45 -6.65
CA LEU A 26 2.19 -2.89 -6.52
C LEU A 26 2.20 -3.65 -7.85
N GLY A 27 1.83 -3.00 -8.96
CA GLY A 27 1.56 -3.68 -10.22
C GLY A 27 0.32 -4.59 -10.15
N TYR A 28 -0.62 -4.25 -9.25
CA TYR A 28 -1.87 -4.98 -9.07
C TYR A 28 -2.93 -4.46 -10.06
N ARG A 29 -3.97 -5.27 -10.27
CA ARG A 29 -5.16 -4.93 -11.07
C ARG A 29 -6.40 -4.94 -10.19
N VAL A 30 -7.45 -4.23 -10.63
CA VAL A 30 -8.75 -4.28 -9.96
C VAL A 30 -9.39 -5.65 -10.19
N LEU A 31 -9.81 -6.29 -9.10
CA LEU A 31 -10.49 -7.59 -9.12
C LEU A 31 -12.01 -7.43 -8.99
N SER A 32 -12.47 -6.53 -8.11
CA SER A 32 -13.90 -6.32 -7.85
C SER A 32 -14.20 -4.88 -7.43
N ARG A 33 -15.49 -4.53 -7.57
CA ARG A 33 -16.08 -3.26 -7.08
C ARG A 33 -17.44 -3.60 -6.49
N GLU A 34 -17.54 -3.60 -5.18
CA GLU A 34 -18.73 -4.05 -4.47
C GLU A 34 -19.01 -3.12 -3.28
N GLU A 35 -20.26 -2.70 -3.10
CA GLU A 35 -20.70 -1.84 -1.98
C GLU A 35 -19.88 -0.54 -1.80
N GLY A 36 -19.30 -0.03 -2.89
CA GLY A 36 -18.43 1.15 -2.88
C GLY A 36 -16.98 0.86 -2.50
N ALA A 37 -16.65 -0.38 -2.12
CA ALA A 37 -15.28 -0.83 -1.95
C ALA A 37 -14.65 -1.26 -3.28
N VAL A 38 -13.32 -1.19 -3.34
CA VAL A 38 -12.54 -1.66 -4.49
C VAL A 38 -11.49 -2.65 -4.04
N GLU A 39 -11.48 -3.85 -4.61
CA GLU A 39 -10.43 -4.84 -4.36
C GLU A 39 -9.41 -4.82 -5.51
N ILE A 40 -8.13 -4.82 -5.15
CA ILE A 40 -7.01 -4.99 -6.08
C ILE A 40 -6.18 -6.20 -5.69
N GLY A 41 -5.59 -6.85 -6.68
CA GLY A 41 -4.75 -8.03 -6.45
C GLY A 41 -3.77 -8.28 -7.57
N PRO A 42 -2.91 -9.30 -7.41
CA PRO A 42 -1.97 -9.71 -8.43
C PRO A 42 -2.69 -10.25 -9.68
N GLU A 43 -1.94 -10.46 -10.76
CA GLU A 43 -2.47 -10.96 -12.04
C GLU A 43 -3.18 -12.32 -11.87
N GLU A 44 -2.74 -13.15 -10.93
CA GLU A 44 -3.34 -14.44 -10.61
C GLU A 44 -4.70 -14.32 -9.90
N GLY A 45 -5.03 -13.15 -9.37
CA GLY A 45 -6.26 -12.88 -8.62
C GLY A 45 -6.23 -13.39 -7.17
N PHE A 46 -7.42 -13.50 -6.58
CA PHE A 46 -7.61 -13.93 -5.19
C PHE A 46 -7.20 -15.39 -4.96
N GLY A 47 -6.67 -15.69 -3.77
CA GLY A 47 -6.27 -17.04 -3.36
C GLY A 47 -4.84 -17.44 -3.73
N GLY A 48 -4.09 -16.54 -4.38
CA GLY A 48 -2.67 -16.68 -4.67
C GLY A 48 -1.76 -16.67 -3.42
N PRO A 49 -0.42 -16.69 -3.62
CA PRO A 49 0.54 -16.59 -2.53
C PRO A 49 0.64 -15.17 -1.93
N ALA A 50 0.30 -14.14 -2.71
CA ALA A 50 0.23 -12.76 -2.26
C ALA A 50 -1.22 -12.39 -1.89
N PRO A 51 -1.44 -11.60 -0.82
CA PRO A 51 -2.77 -11.15 -0.45
C PRO A 51 -3.29 -10.07 -1.42
N THR A 52 -4.61 -9.92 -1.49
CA THR A 52 -5.29 -8.78 -2.12
C THR A 52 -5.38 -7.60 -1.14
N LEU A 53 -5.65 -6.40 -1.67
CA LEU A 53 -5.97 -5.22 -0.87
C LEU A 53 -7.40 -4.78 -1.17
N VAL A 54 -8.21 -4.59 -0.14
CA VAL A 54 -9.59 -4.09 -0.24
C VAL A 54 -9.64 -2.67 0.32
N PHE A 55 -10.04 -1.71 -0.50
CA PHE A 55 -10.22 -0.32 -0.10
C PHE A 55 -11.69 -0.09 0.22
N SER A 56 -12.00 0.03 1.51
CA SER A 56 -13.37 0.12 2.02
C SER A 56 -13.74 1.57 2.35
N PRO A 57 -14.90 2.10 1.90
CA PRO A 57 -15.31 3.45 2.21
C PRO A 57 -15.63 3.61 3.70
N SER A 58 -14.98 4.56 4.36
CA SER A 58 -15.26 4.93 5.76
C SER A 58 -15.34 6.46 5.90
N PRO A 59 -16.43 7.02 6.46
CA PRO A 59 -16.59 8.47 6.60
C PRO A 59 -15.65 9.09 7.64
N ASP A 60 -15.15 8.29 8.58
CA ASP A 60 -14.19 8.69 9.60
C ASP A 60 -13.17 7.55 9.81
N PRO A 61 -12.20 7.37 8.88
CA PRO A 61 -11.17 6.36 9.06
C PRO A 61 -10.45 6.62 10.39
N ALA A 62 -10.29 5.56 11.19
CA ALA A 62 -10.00 5.65 12.62
C ALA A 62 -8.92 6.71 12.94
N PRO A 63 -9.21 7.69 13.83
CA PRO A 63 -8.24 8.71 14.17
C PRO A 63 -7.06 8.11 14.94
N GLY A 64 -5.84 8.40 14.50
CA GLY A 64 -4.61 8.01 15.20
C GLY A 64 -3.58 7.35 14.30
N LYS A 65 -2.47 6.90 14.90
CA LYS A 65 -1.42 6.18 14.17
C LYS A 65 -2.01 4.87 13.62
N PRO A 66 -1.92 4.60 12.30
CA PRO A 66 -2.41 3.35 11.75
C PRO A 66 -1.71 2.17 12.44
N ARG A 67 -2.50 1.14 12.77
CA ARG A 67 -2.03 -0.05 13.50
C ARG A 67 -1.37 -1.08 12.58
N LEU A 68 -1.60 -0.95 11.28
CA LEU A 68 -1.00 -1.77 10.24
C LEU A 68 0.12 -0.98 9.55
N HIS A 69 1.22 -1.66 9.27
CA HIS A 69 2.38 -1.11 8.57
C HIS A 69 2.68 -2.02 7.37
N LEU A 70 2.67 -1.45 6.17
CA LEU A 70 3.09 -2.15 4.95
C LEU A 70 4.55 -1.82 4.61
N ASP A 71 5.36 -2.86 4.45
CA ASP A 71 6.74 -2.76 4.02
C ASP A 71 6.85 -3.22 2.55
N LEU A 72 7.28 -2.32 1.68
CA LEU A 72 7.46 -2.57 0.26
C LEU A 72 8.93 -2.72 -0.08
N SER A 73 9.24 -3.61 -1.02
CA SER A 73 10.57 -3.77 -1.58
C SER A 73 10.51 -3.48 -3.08
N PRO A 74 11.45 -2.70 -3.65
CA PRO A 74 11.61 -2.62 -5.09
C PRO A 74 11.77 -4.02 -5.70
N THR A 75 11.31 -4.22 -6.93
CA THR A 75 11.45 -5.52 -7.64
C THR A 75 12.25 -5.38 -8.93
N ASP A 76 12.08 -4.27 -9.66
CA ASP A 76 12.69 -4.06 -10.97
C ASP A 76 13.76 -2.95 -11.02
N ARG A 77 13.84 -2.10 -9.98
CA ARG A 77 14.79 -0.98 -9.85
C ARG A 77 15.41 -0.89 -8.45
N ASP A 78 16.35 0.04 -8.26
CA ASP A 78 16.93 0.31 -6.93
C ASP A 78 15.99 1.16 -6.06
N GLN A 79 16.35 1.32 -4.77
CA GLN A 79 15.55 2.04 -3.79
C GLN A 79 15.38 3.52 -4.15
N ASP A 80 16.42 4.19 -4.68
CA ASP A 80 16.38 5.62 -4.98
C ASP A 80 15.48 5.90 -6.18
N ALA A 81 15.58 5.08 -7.23
CA ALA A 81 14.71 5.17 -8.39
C ALA A 81 13.25 4.85 -8.04
N GLU A 82 13.02 3.88 -7.15
CA GLU A 82 11.67 3.56 -6.69
C GLU A 82 11.10 4.66 -5.79
N LEU A 83 11.91 5.24 -4.91
CA LEU A 83 11.53 6.39 -4.10
C LEU A 83 11.06 7.54 -4.99
N GLN A 84 11.85 7.91 -6.00
CA GLN A 84 11.47 8.99 -6.92
C GLN A 84 10.16 8.67 -7.64
N ARG A 85 9.96 7.43 -8.12
CA ARG A 85 8.71 7.03 -8.76
C ARG A 85 7.52 7.17 -7.81
N LEU A 86 7.64 6.72 -6.57
CA LEU A 86 6.56 6.81 -5.59
C LEU A 86 6.19 8.26 -5.30
N LEU A 87 7.19 9.14 -5.19
CA LEU A 87 6.97 10.59 -5.05
C LEU A 87 6.26 11.17 -6.28
N ASP A 88 6.67 10.81 -7.49
CA ASP A 88 6.01 11.25 -8.74
C ASP A 88 4.56 10.73 -8.86
N LEU A 89 4.26 9.58 -8.23
CA LEU A 89 2.90 9.03 -8.12
C LEU A 89 2.04 9.75 -7.06
N GLY A 90 2.63 10.61 -6.24
CA GLY A 90 1.92 11.37 -5.21
C GLY A 90 2.10 10.85 -3.78
N ALA A 91 3.05 9.95 -3.53
CA ALA A 91 3.49 9.70 -2.15
C ALA A 91 4.16 10.95 -1.58
N THR A 92 4.10 11.10 -0.26
CA THR A 92 4.83 12.16 0.46
C THR A 92 5.74 11.55 1.52
N PRO A 93 6.88 12.17 1.86
CA PRO A 93 7.65 11.74 3.03
C PRO A 93 6.80 11.84 4.31
N ALA A 94 6.90 10.83 5.16
CA ALA A 94 6.20 10.79 6.44
C ALA A 94 7.19 10.62 7.60
N ASP A 95 6.83 11.15 8.76
CA ASP A 95 7.60 11.01 9.99
C ASP A 95 6.78 10.20 11.01
N VAL A 96 7.32 9.06 11.42
CA VAL A 96 6.75 8.18 12.44
C VAL A 96 7.68 7.97 13.63
N GLY A 97 8.73 8.80 13.74
CA GLY A 97 9.76 8.76 14.77
C GLY A 97 11.10 8.15 14.32
N GLN A 98 11.34 8.03 13.01
CA GLN A 98 12.63 7.59 12.48
C GLN A 98 13.72 8.65 12.65
N THR A 99 14.98 8.23 12.74
CA THR A 99 16.14 9.10 13.00
C THR A 99 16.83 9.61 11.73
N GLY A 100 16.54 9.01 10.57
CA GLY A 100 17.24 9.24 9.31
C GLY A 100 18.47 8.36 9.10
N SER A 101 18.75 7.43 10.02
CA SER A 101 19.83 6.44 9.89
C SER A 101 19.33 5.06 9.44
N GLU A 102 18.01 4.91 9.38
CA GLU A 102 17.33 3.70 8.95
C GLU A 102 17.57 3.44 7.47
N SER A 103 17.58 2.16 7.10
CA SER A 103 17.78 1.76 5.70
C SER A 103 16.51 1.88 4.83
N TRP A 104 15.41 2.41 5.36
CA TRP A 104 14.13 2.53 4.66
C TRP A 104 13.64 3.98 4.65
N HIS A 105 12.84 4.32 3.66
CA HIS A 105 12.11 5.58 3.62
C HIS A 105 10.70 5.37 4.12
N VAL A 106 10.26 6.22 5.05
CA VAL A 106 8.85 6.26 5.46
C VAL A 106 8.12 7.25 4.57
N LEU A 107 7.09 6.78 3.89
CA LEU A 107 6.26 7.54 2.98
C LEU A 107 4.80 7.45 3.41
N ALA A 108 3.97 8.38 2.97
CA ALA A 108 2.53 8.33 3.09
C ALA A 108 1.88 8.24 1.72
N ASP A 109 0.80 7.45 1.63
CA ASP A 109 -0.07 7.39 0.46
C ASP A 109 -0.91 8.69 0.31
N PRO A 110 -1.73 8.82 -0.75
CA PRO A 110 -2.54 10.02 -0.97
C PRO A 110 -3.55 10.36 0.13
N GLU A 111 -3.88 9.44 1.05
CA GLU A 111 -4.74 9.70 2.20
C GLU A 111 -3.97 9.90 3.51
N GLY A 112 -2.64 9.80 3.47
CA GLY A 112 -1.77 10.01 4.63
C GLY A 112 -1.39 8.71 5.36
N ASN A 113 -1.71 7.53 4.81
CA ASN A 113 -1.35 6.27 5.47
C ASN A 113 0.14 5.99 5.27
N PRO A 114 0.92 5.82 6.35
CA PRO A 114 2.35 5.57 6.27
C PRO A 114 2.65 4.13 5.86
N PHE A 115 3.69 3.98 5.04
CA PHE A 115 4.28 2.70 4.63
C PHE A 115 5.80 2.90 4.45
N CYS A 116 6.57 1.82 4.47
CA CYS A 116 8.01 1.89 4.22
C CYS A 116 8.40 1.38 2.83
N LEU A 117 9.35 2.08 2.21
CA LEU A 117 10.15 1.56 1.11
C LEU A 117 11.48 1.02 1.64
N LEU A 118 11.61 -0.30 1.68
CA LEU A 118 12.80 -1.00 2.14
C LEU A 118 13.94 -0.92 1.11
N ARG A 119 15.19 -1.02 1.59
CA ARG A 119 16.37 -1.07 0.73
C ARG A 119 16.53 -2.37 -0.04
N ARG A 120 16.03 -3.48 0.53
CA ARG A 120 16.16 -4.79 -0.10
C ARG A 120 15.30 -4.84 -1.35
N ARG A 121 15.89 -5.29 -2.46
CA ARG A 121 15.16 -5.63 -3.68
C ARG A 121 14.74 -7.11 -3.64
N LEU A 122 13.50 -7.41 -4.05
CA LEU A 122 12.94 -8.77 -4.10
C LEU A 122 12.79 -9.28 -5.53
#